data_AF-A0AAD7DZI4-F1
#
_entry.id   AF-A0AAD7DZI4-F1
#
_cell.length_a   1.000
_cell.length_b   1.000
_cell.length_c   1.000
_cell.angle_alpha   90.00
_cell.angle_beta   90.00
_cell.angle_gamma   90.00
#
_symmetry.space_group_name_H-M   'P 1'
#
loop_
_entity.id
_entity.type
_entity.pdbx_description
1 polymer ?
#
loop_
_entity_poly.entity_id
_entity_poly.type
_entity_poly.pdbx_seq_one_letter_code
_entity_poly.pdbx_strand_id
1 'polypeptide(L)'
;LIGVLQRMNTNDHIGGELESTITESFMRGANLRHWLNRADCPPVIKEFKHLFDLAFAPRKDLNKESAPLAVDGERAHYTHQGMNFSWASMHLGNSLVFYYPSMGNPIPGSIQKIVTRGEDTTFFIQRQALLPLGSWNPFLCYPYFPAKTYSSQIQDITDEISPSSVVSHYARFAYSNNRLVVLNLPRVSALPDLGTD
;
A
#
# COMPACT_ATOMS: atom_id res chain seq x y z
N LEU A 1 4.95 -1.67 -8.05
CA LEU A 1 4.12 -2.90 -8.09
C LEU A 1 2.63 -2.57 -8.32
N ILE A 2 2.05 -1.61 -7.58
CA ILE A 2 0.68 -1.08 -7.74
C ILE A 2 0.33 -0.81 -9.20
N GLY A 3 1.15 0.01 -9.87
CA GLY A 3 0.90 0.39 -11.24
C GLY A 3 1.04 -0.74 -12.27
N VAL A 4 1.59 -1.90 -11.90
CA VAL A 4 1.67 -3.07 -12.80
C VAL A 4 0.38 -3.87 -12.71
N LEU A 5 -0.09 -4.18 -11.48
CA LEU A 5 -1.40 -4.80 -11.24
C LEU A 5 -2.54 -3.98 -11.82
N GLN A 6 -2.52 -2.65 -11.64
CA GLN A 6 -3.55 -1.76 -12.17
C GLN A 6 -3.53 -1.60 -13.71
N ARG A 7 -2.46 -2.02 -14.38
CA ARG A 7 -2.30 -1.93 -15.83
C ARG A 7 -2.40 -3.28 -16.54
N MET A 8 -2.59 -4.37 -15.80
CA MET A 8 -2.83 -5.68 -16.38
C MET A 8 -4.25 -5.72 -16.95
N ASN A 9 -4.37 -6.06 -18.23
CA ASN A 9 -5.67 -6.37 -18.82
C ASN A 9 -6.22 -7.63 -18.17
N THR A 10 -7.31 -7.49 -17.43
CA THR A 10 -8.14 -8.60 -16.93
C THR A 10 -9.32 -8.83 -17.87
N ASN A 11 -9.90 -10.02 -17.84
CA ASN A 11 -11.15 -10.31 -18.57
C ASN A 11 -12.40 -9.96 -17.73
N ASP A 12 -12.19 -9.31 -16.57
CA ASP A 12 -13.18 -8.92 -15.55
C ASP A 12 -14.02 -10.08 -14.99
N HIS A 13 -13.59 -11.32 -15.22
CA HIS A 13 -14.21 -12.51 -14.67
C HIS A 13 -13.62 -12.82 -13.30
N ILE A 14 -14.34 -12.41 -12.25
CA ILE A 14 -14.00 -12.76 -10.87
C ILE A 14 -14.05 -14.29 -10.72
N GLY A 15 -12.89 -14.92 -10.55
CA GLY A 15 -12.74 -16.37 -10.48
C GLY A 15 -12.38 -17.05 -11.80
N GLY A 16 -12.12 -16.28 -12.85
CA GLY A 16 -11.53 -16.77 -14.09
C GLY A 16 -10.13 -17.35 -13.87
N GLU A 17 -9.73 -18.27 -14.75
CA GLU A 17 -8.43 -18.94 -14.69
C GLU A 17 -7.26 -17.94 -14.77
N LEU A 18 -7.40 -16.89 -15.59
CA LEU A 18 -6.42 -15.82 -15.73
C LEU A 18 -6.27 -15.02 -14.42
N GLU A 19 -7.39 -14.55 -13.85
CA GLU A 19 -7.43 -13.74 -12.64
C GLU A 19 -6.92 -14.55 -11.44
N SER A 20 -7.25 -15.84 -11.37
CA SER A 20 -6.76 -16.76 -10.36
C SER A 20 -5.25 -16.95 -10.48
N THR A 21 -4.74 -17.18 -11.69
CA THR A 21 -3.29 -17.32 -11.96
C THR A 21 -2.52 -16.04 -11.64
N ILE A 22 -3.04 -14.88 -12.02
CA ILE A 22 -2.44 -13.57 -11.69
C ILE A 22 -2.39 -13.42 -10.18
N THR A 23 -3.52 -13.62 -9.49
CA THR A 23 -3.62 -13.46 -8.04
C THR A 23 -2.66 -14.41 -7.31
N GLU A 24 -2.64 -15.68 -7.70
CA GLU A 24 -1.74 -16.69 -7.15
C GLU A 24 -0.27 -16.34 -7.37
N SER A 25 0.11 -15.94 -8.58
CA SER A 25 1.48 -15.55 -8.91
C SER A 25 1.92 -14.33 -8.12
N PHE A 26 1.04 -13.34 -7.95
CA PHE A 26 1.30 -12.16 -7.16
C PHE A 26 1.47 -12.47 -5.67
N MET A 27 0.58 -13.30 -5.11
CA MET A 27 0.67 -13.71 -3.71
C MET A 27 1.92 -14.54 -3.44
N ARG A 28 2.22 -15.52 -4.30
CA ARG A 28 3.46 -16.32 -4.21
C ARG A 28 4.70 -15.44 -4.30
N GLY A 29 4.72 -14.46 -5.22
CA GLY A 29 5.81 -13.49 -5.33
C GLY A 29 5.93 -12.57 -4.11
N ALA A 30 4.83 -12.12 -3.53
CA ALA A 30 4.82 -11.31 -2.31
C ALA A 30 5.31 -12.11 -1.09
N ASN A 31 4.83 -13.34 -0.92
CA ASN A 31 5.26 -14.24 0.14
C ASN A 31 6.74 -14.60 0.01
N LEU A 32 7.22 -14.88 -1.20
CA LEU A 32 8.64 -15.12 -1.46
C LEU A 32 9.49 -13.91 -1.08
N ARG A 33 9.08 -12.69 -1.47
CA ARG A 33 9.76 -11.46 -1.03
C ARG A 33 9.77 -11.31 0.48
N HIS A 34 8.65 -11.57 1.15
CA HIS A 34 8.58 -11.51 2.60
C HIS A 34 9.55 -12.51 3.24
N TRP A 35 9.58 -13.74 2.74
CA TRP A 35 10.45 -14.81 3.25
C TRP A 35 11.93 -14.52 3.00
N LEU A 36 12.29 -14.01 1.83
CA LEU A 36 13.66 -13.59 1.49
C LEU A 36 14.19 -12.45 2.38
N ASN A 37 13.30 -11.61 2.92
CA ASN A 37 13.65 -10.49 3.79
C ASN A 37 13.58 -10.84 5.29
N ARG A 38 13.27 -12.08 5.67
CA ARG A 38 13.29 -12.50 7.07
C ARG A 38 14.72 -12.74 7.57
N ALA A 39 14.97 -12.38 8.83
CA ALA A 39 16.26 -12.59 9.48
C ALA A 39 16.68 -14.08 9.51
N ASP A 40 15.72 -14.97 9.71
CA ASP A 40 15.88 -16.43 9.79
C ASP A 40 15.82 -17.18 8.43
N CYS A 41 15.89 -16.46 7.31
CA CYS A 41 15.92 -17.08 5.98
C CYS A 41 17.20 -17.92 5.78
N PRO A 42 17.11 -19.19 5.36
CA PRO A 42 18.24 -20.07 5.09
C PRO A 42 19.26 -19.46 4.12
N PRO A 43 20.58 -19.63 4.34
CA PRO A 43 21.63 -19.02 3.53
C PRO A 43 21.50 -19.30 2.04
N VAL A 44 21.21 -20.56 1.68
CA VAL A 44 21.04 -20.99 0.28
C VAL A 44 19.90 -20.26 -0.45
N ILE A 45 18.88 -19.80 0.28
CA ILE A 45 17.77 -19.05 -0.33
C ILE A 45 18.05 -17.53 -0.32
N LYS A 46 18.85 -17.03 0.63
CA LYS A 46 19.38 -15.67 0.59
C LYS A 46 20.30 -15.44 -0.62
N GLU A 47 20.98 -16.46 -1.14
CA GLU A 47 21.78 -16.33 -2.38
C GLU A 47 20.90 -15.92 -3.58
N PHE A 48 19.68 -16.48 -3.68
CA PHE A 48 18.72 -16.10 -4.72
C PHE A 48 18.10 -14.72 -4.48
N LYS A 49 18.22 -14.14 -3.27
CA LYS A 49 17.73 -12.79 -2.97
C LYS A 49 18.38 -11.77 -3.90
N HIS A 50 19.68 -11.91 -4.19
CA HIS A 50 20.38 -10.98 -5.07
C HIS A 50 19.82 -11.02 -6.51
N LEU A 51 19.60 -12.22 -7.06
CA LEU A 51 19.00 -12.40 -8.38
C LEU A 51 17.56 -11.92 -8.43
N PHE A 52 16.81 -12.16 -7.35
CA PHE A 52 15.43 -11.73 -7.22
C PHE A 52 15.34 -10.19 -7.12
N ASP A 53 16.18 -9.57 -6.31
CA ASP A 53 16.28 -8.12 -6.22
C ASP A 53 16.74 -7.54 -7.57
N LEU A 54 17.66 -8.17 -8.30
CA LEU A 54 18.05 -7.72 -9.64
C LEU A 54 16.85 -7.73 -10.62
N ALA A 55 16.07 -8.80 -10.62
CA ALA A 55 14.94 -8.98 -11.53
C ALA A 55 13.70 -8.15 -11.15
N PHE A 56 13.53 -7.82 -9.86
CA PHE A 56 12.31 -7.22 -9.33
C PHE A 56 12.53 -5.97 -8.46
N ALA A 57 13.75 -5.41 -8.43
CA ALA A 57 14.13 -4.29 -7.58
C ALA A 57 13.13 -3.12 -7.70
N PRO A 58 12.62 -2.62 -6.57
CA PRO A 58 12.22 -1.22 -6.50
C PRO A 58 13.46 -0.36 -6.82
N ARG A 59 13.29 0.72 -7.60
CA ARG A 59 14.38 1.69 -7.85
C ARG A 59 15.00 2.10 -6.50
N LYS A 60 16.34 2.19 -6.46
CA LYS A 60 17.28 2.39 -5.32
C LYS A 60 17.01 3.55 -4.32
N ASP A 61 15.81 4.09 -4.23
CA ASP A 61 15.51 5.33 -3.50
C ASP A 61 14.95 5.08 -2.08
N LEU A 62 15.44 4.08 -1.35
CA LEU A 62 14.90 3.74 -0.02
C LEU A 62 15.22 4.77 1.08
N ASN A 63 16.15 5.71 0.84
CA ASN A 63 16.53 6.76 1.80
C ASN A 63 16.22 8.19 1.30
N LYS A 64 15.38 8.35 0.28
CA LYS A 64 14.93 9.69 -0.11
C LYS A 64 13.89 10.19 0.88
N GLU A 65 14.20 11.27 1.56
CA GLU A 65 13.24 12.10 2.27
C GLU A 65 12.96 13.34 1.42
N SER A 66 11.73 13.84 1.42
CA SER A 66 11.46 15.15 0.81
C SER A 66 12.18 16.24 1.58
N ALA A 67 12.84 17.14 0.85
CA ALA A 67 13.49 18.30 1.45
C ALA A 67 12.50 19.14 2.28
N PRO A 68 12.96 19.84 3.34
CA PRO A 68 12.15 20.81 4.05
C PRO A 68 11.60 21.88 3.10
N LEU A 69 10.40 22.40 3.37
CA LEU A 69 9.92 23.58 2.64
C LEU A 69 10.63 24.82 3.17
N ALA A 70 10.98 25.74 2.26
CA ALA A 70 11.50 27.05 2.64
C ALA A 70 10.46 27.92 3.37
N VAL A 71 9.16 27.63 3.14
CA VAL A 71 8.02 28.28 3.78
C VAL A 71 6.97 27.22 4.08
N ASP A 72 6.37 27.29 5.27
CA ASP A 72 5.23 26.45 5.65
C ASP A 72 4.14 26.47 4.58
N GLY A 73 3.63 25.29 4.22
CA GLY A 73 2.69 25.21 3.13
C GLY A 73 2.26 23.82 2.74
N GLU A 74 1.45 23.80 1.69
CA GLU A 74 0.93 22.58 1.09
C GLU A 74 1.93 22.01 0.08
N ARG A 75 2.07 20.69 0.06
CA ARG A 75 2.94 19.99 -0.90
C ARG A 75 2.19 18.91 -1.66
N ALA A 76 2.24 18.96 -2.99
CA ALA A 76 1.59 17.98 -3.87
C ALA A 76 2.14 16.55 -3.68
N HIS A 77 3.42 16.45 -3.32
CA HIS A 77 4.13 15.18 -3.11
C HIS A 77 4.97 15.24 -1.84
N TYR A 78 5.11 14.11 -1.17
CA TYR A 78 5.99 13.94 -0.02
C TYR A 78 6.61 12.54 -0.01
N THR A 79 7.91 12.46 0.22
CA THR A 79 8.63 11.20 0.35
C THR A 79 9.05 11.01 1.79
N HIS A 80 8.64 9.89 2.39
CA HIS A 80 9.03 9.49 3.74
C HIS A 80 9.45 8.03 3.76
N GLN A 81 10.65 7.75 4.27
CA GLN A 81 11.22 6.39 4.30
C GLN A 81 11.18 5.71 2.90
N GLY A 82 11.51 6.48 1.86
CA GLY A 82 11.50 6.00 0.46
C GLY A 82 10.12 5.77 -0.16
N MET A 83 9.03 6.06 0.56
CA MET A 83 7.66 5.97 0.01
C MET A 83 7.19 7.32 -0.49
N ASN A 84 6.65 7.36 -1.70
CA ASN A 84 6.06 8.56 -2.27
C ASN A 84 4.55 8.64 -1.95
N PHE A 85 4.18 9.73 -1.32
CA PHE A 85 2.81 10.12 -1.02
C PHE A 85 2.41 11.31 -1.89
N SER A 86 1.12 11.40 -2.18
CA SER A 86 0.55 12.53 -2.90
C SER A 86 -0.91 12.71 -2.55
N TRP A 87 -1.48 13.85 -2.96
CA TRP A 87 -2.92 14.05 -2.86
C TRP A 87 -3.65 13.19 -3.88
N ALA A 88 -4.91 12.86 -3.57
CA ALA A 88 -5.79 12.08 -4.43
C ALA A 88 -5.95 12.70 -5.82
N SER A 89 -6.00 14.03 -5.91
CA SER A 89 -6.11 14.77 -7.18
C SER A 89 -4.85 14.74 -8.03
N MET A 90 -3.68 14.52 -7.42
CA MET A 90 -2.40 14.48 -8.13
C MET A 90 -2.05 13.08 -8.60
N HIS A 91 -2.15 12.09 -7.70
CA HIS A 91 -1.89 10.70 -8.05
C HIS A 91 -2.62 9.75 -7.10
N LEU A 92 -3.75 9.24 -7.56
CA LEU A 92 -4.63 8.36 -6.78
C LEU A 92 -3.88 7.20 -6.12
N GLY A 93 -3.01 6.48 -6.85
CA GLY A 93 -2.32 5.32 -6.28
C GLY A 93 -1.39 5.63 -5.10
N ASN A 94 -0.87 6.86 -5.01
CA ASN A 94 0.07 7.27 -3.97
C ASN A 94 -0.67 7.95 -2.79
N SER A 95 -1.96 8.24 -2.95
CA SER A 95 -2.81 8.78 -1.90
C SER A 95 -3.48 7.68 -1.05
N LEU A 96 -3.61 6.46 -1.59
CA LEU A 96 -4.28 5.36 -0.91
C LEU A 96 -3.37 4.69 0.12
N VAL A 97 -3.71 4.81 1.39
CA VAL A 97 -2.89 4.31 2.51
C VAL A 97 -3.70 3.60 3.59
N PHE A 98 -3.10 2.55 4.18
CA PHE A 98 -3.49 2.04 5.49
C PHE A 98 -2.75 2.82 6.57
N TYR A 99 -3.46 3.27 7.58
CA TYR A 99 -2.90 4.08 8.66
C TYR A 99 -3.61 3.86 9.99
N TYR A 100 -2.97 4.29 11.07
CA TYR A 100 -3.55 4.33 12.41
C TYR A 100 -4.12 5.73 12.71
N PRO A 101 -5.45 5.91 12.74
CA PRO A 101 -6.07 7.18 13.14
C PRO A 101 -5.97 7.40 14.67
N SER A 102 -5.89 6.30 15.42
CA SER A 102 -5.74 6.24 16.86
C SER A 102 -5.13 4.89 17.24
N MET A 103 -4.95 4.63 18.54
CA MET A 103 -4.51 3.33 19.04
C MET A 103 -5.57 2.27 18.68
N GLY A 104 -5.25 1.35 17.77
CA GLY A 104 -6.20 0.36 17.27
C GLY A 104 -5.73 -0.37 16.02
N ASN A 105 -6.67 -0.82 15.20
CA ASN A 105 -6.38 -1.48 13.92
C ASN A 105 -6.16 -0.45 12.80
N PRO A 106 -5.28 -0.73 11.83
CA PRO A 106 -5.09 0.18 10.70
C PRO A 106 -6.33 0.15 9.80
N ILE A 107 -6.72 1.33 9.32
CA ILE A 107 -7.86 1.50 8.41
C ILE A 107 -7.41 2.06 7.07
N PRO A 108 -8.12 1.77 5.97
CA PRO A 108 -7.82 2.35 4.67
C PRO A 108 -8.42 3.75 4.55
N GLY A 109 -7.66 4.66 3.94
CA GLY A 109 -8.13 5.98 3.56
C GLY A 109 -7.32 6.58 2.42
N SER A 110 -7.74 7.77 1.99
CA SER A 110 -7.08 8.53 0.92
C SER A 110 -6.58 9.86 1.44
N ILE A 111 -5.31 10.14 1.20
CA ILE A 111 -4.69 11.43 1.48
C ILE A 111 -5.32 12.49 0.58
N GLN A 112 -6.01 13.44 1.20
CA GLN A 112 -6.59 14.58 0.50
C GLN A 112 -5.64 15.77 0.46
N LYS A 113 -4.81 15.90 1.50
CA LYS A 113 -3.92 17.05 1.67
C LYS A 113 -2.68 16.68 2.47
N ILE A 114 -1.56 17.30 2.15
CA ILE A 114 -0.28 17.20 2.86
C ILE A 114 0.18 18.61 3.15
N VAL A 115 0.41 18.89 4.43
CA VAL A 115 0.87 20.18 4.92
C VAL A 115 2.17 19.98 5.67
N THR A 116 3.16 20.81 5.39
CA THR A 116 4.44 20.84 6.11
C THR A 116 4.60 22.18 6.80
N ARG A 117 4.95 22.13 8.08
CA ARG A 117 5.22 23.28 8.93
C ARG A 117 6.56 23.08 9.63
N GLY A 118 7.57 23.84 9.24
CA GLY A 118 8.95 23.58 9.63
C GLY A 118 9.40 22.17 9.24
N GLU A 119 9.76 21.36 10.23
CA GLU A 119 10.15 19.96 10.06
C GLU A 119 8.96 18.98 10.11
N ASP A 120 7.83 19.43 10.67
CA ASP A 120 6.65 18.58 10.84
C ASP A 120 5.85 18.49 9.55
N THR A 121 5.39 17.29 9.23
CA THR A 121 4.48 17.04 8.11
C THR A 121 3.23 16.33 8.61
N THR A 122 2.08 16.81 8.19
CA THR A 122 0.76 16.28 8.54
C THR A 122 0.01 15.87 7.28
N PHE A 123 -0.55 14.66 7.30
CA PHE A 123 -1.47 14.17 6.28
C PHE A 123 -2.90 14.32 6.76
N PHE A 124 -3.75 14.89 5.90
CA PHE A 124 -5.20 14.92 6.08
C PHE A 124 -5.80 13.79 5.26
N ILE A 125 -6.36 12.80 5.93
CA ILE A 125 -6.83 11.56 5.30
C ILE A 125 -8.33 11.43 5.52
N GLN A 126 -9.06 11.15 4.44
CA GLN A 126 -10.45 10.74 4.54
C GLN A 126 -10.57 9.22 4.51
N ARG A 127 -11.40 8.68 5.41
CA ARG A 127 -11.56 7.23 5.61
C ARG A 127 -12.35 6.60 4.46
N GLN A 128 -11.98 5.39 4.06
CA GLN A 128 -12.83 4.58 3.20
C GLN A 128 -14.05 4.09 3.99
N ALA A 129 -15.26 4.25 3.43
CA ALA A 129 -16.47 3.80 4.11
C ALA A 129 -16.53 2.27 4.22
N LEU A 130 -16.98 1.77 5.37
CA LEU A 130 -17.23 0.35 5.56
C LEU A 130 -18.36 -0.13 4.66
N LEU A 131 -18.30 -1.41 4.30
CA LEU A 131 -19.38 -2.05 3.56
C LEU A 131 -20.63 -2.14 4.46
N PRO A 132 -21.84 -1.77 3.97
CA PRO A 132 -23.07 -1.89 4.75
C PRO A 132 -23.30 -3.31 5.25
N LEU A 133 -23.82 -3.43 6.47
CA LEU A 133 -24.12 -4.71 7.11
C LEU A 133 -25.04 -5.57 6.20
N GLY A 134 -24.76 -6.87 6.08
CA GLY A 134 -25.53 -7.78 5.23
C GLY A 134 -25.16 -7.77 3.74
N SER A 135 -24.20 -6.94 3.32
CA SER A 135 -23.70 -6.96 1.95
C SER A 135 -22.91 -8.24 1.65
N TRP A 136 -23.19 -8.86 0.51
CA TRP A 136 -22.44 -10.02 0.04
C TRP A 136 -20.99 -9.66 -0.34
N ASN A 137 -20.02 -10.39 0.21
CA ASN A 137 -18.61 -10.23 -0.13
C ASN A 137 -18.12 -11.41 -0.99
N PRO A 138 -17.92 -11.21 -2.32
CA PRO A 138 -17.47 -12.27 -3.23
C PRO A 138 -16.10 -12.83 -2.85
N PHE A 139 -15.24 -12.06 -2.19
CA PHE A 139 -13.87 -12.45 -1.93
C PHE A 139 -13.71 -13.41 -0.75
N LEU A 140 -14.81 -13.69 -0.01
CA LEU A 140 -14.78 -14.66 1.09
C LEU A 140 -14.46 -16.09 0.64
N CYS A 141 -14.68 -16.43 -0.64
CA CYS A 141 -14.32 -17.74 -1.18
C CYS A 141 -12.81 -17.91 -1.42
N TYR A 142 -12.01 -16.84 -1.29
CA TYR A 142 -10.55 -16.87 -1.47
C TYR A 142 -9.84 -16.67 -0.12
N PRO A 143 -9.70 -17.71 0.72
CA PRO A 143 -9.16 -17.57 2.09
C PRO A 143 -7.70 -17.09 2.12
N TYR A 144 -6.96 -17.33 1.04
CA TYR A 144 -5.55 -16.92 0.92
C TYR A 144 -5.36 -15.55 0.26
N PHE A 145 -6.42 -14.94 -0.28
CA PHE A 145 -6.38 -13.62 -0.88
C PHE A 145 -6.71 -12.57 0.19
N PRO A 146 -5.75 -11.74 0.65
CA PRO A 146 -5.93 -10.86 1.81
C PRO A 146 -6.76 -9.60 1.49
N ALA A 147 -7.64 -9.70 0.49
CA ALA A 147 -8.49 -8.61 0.06
C ALA A 147 -9.69 -8.44 0.98
N LYS A 148 -10.04 -7.19 1.23
CA LYS A 148 -11.20 -6.82 2.04
C LYS A 148 -12.13 -5.92 1.25
N THR A 149 -13.42 -6.11 1.46
CA THR A 149 -14.44 -5.34 0.76
C THR A 149 -14.91 -4.16 1.60
N TYR A 150 -14.98 -2.99 0.96
CA TYR A 150 -15.43 -1.73 1.49
C TYR A 150 -16.53 -1.15 0.60
N SER A 151 -17.20 -0.11 1.07
CA SER A 151 -18.02 0.74 0.19
C SER A 151 -17.09 1.55 -0.73
N SER A 152 -17.54 1.86 -1.95
CA SER A 152 -16.79 2.74 -2.87
C SER A 152 -16.76 4.20 -2.39
N GLN A 153 -17.61 4.56 -1.43
CA GLN A 153 -17.71 5.90 -0.88
C GLN A 153 -16.58 6.22 0.09
N ILE A 154 -16.16 7.48 0.10
CA ILE A 154 -15.27 8.05 1.10
C ILE A 154 -16.14 8.67 2.20
N GLN A 155 -15.74 8.54 3.46
CA GLN A 155 -16.41 9.18 4.59
C GLN A 155 -16.02 10.65 4.68
N ASP A 156 -16.93 11.50 5.15
CA ASP A 156 -16.65 12.92 5.42
C ASP A 156 -15.77 13.14 6.66
N ILE A 157 -15.39 12.06 7.35
CA ILE A 157 -14.47 12.11 8.49
C ILE A 157 -13.05 12.30 7.96
N THR A 158 -12.38 13.34 8.47
CA THR A 158 -10.97 13.64 8.15
C THR A 158 -10.11 13.42 9.40
N ASP A 159 -9.06 12.61 9.25
CA ASP A 159 -8.04 12.40 10.26
C ASP A 159 -6.77 13.18 9.93
N GLU A 160 -6.13 13.70 10.96
CA GLU A 160 -4.81 14.35 10.87
C GLU A 160 -3.76 13.42 11.47
N ILE A 161 -2.79 12.99 10.65
CA ILE A 161 -1.77 12.05 11.09
C ILE A 161 -0.37 12.45 10.64
N SER A 162 0.64 11.99 11.38
CA SER A 162 2.03 12.00 10.92
C SER A 162 2.26 10.92 9.85
N PRO A 163 3.17 11.15 8.88
CA PRO A 163 3.65 10.14 7.94
C PRO A 163 4.09 8.83 8.61
N SER A 164 4.59 8.90 9.85
CA SER A 164 5.01 7.73 10.64
C SER A 164 3.85 6.80 11.02
N SER A 165 2.62 7.31 11.08
CA SER A 165 1.40 6.52 11.36
C SER A 165 0.89 5.75 10.15
N VAL A 166 1.50 5.93 8.97
CA VAL A 166 1.15 5.20 7.74
C VAL A 166 1.85 3.84 7.72
N VAL A 167 1.05 2.78 7.61
CA VAL A 167 1.53 1.40 7.55
C VAL A 167 2.06 1.08 6.15
N SER A 168 1.22 1.31 5.13
CA SER A 168 1.47 0.89 3.75
C SER A 168 0.51 1.57 2.78
N HIS A 169 0.85 1.54 1.49
CA HIS A 169 -0.13 1.80 0.44
C HIS A 169 -1.10 0.63 0.26
N TYR A 170 -2.24 0.89 -0.36
CA TYR A 170 -3.14 -0.16 -0.82
C TYR A 170 -3.54 0.02 -2.29
N ALA A 171 -3.84 -1.09 -2.95
CA ALA A 171 -4.54 -1.07 -4.23
C ALA A 171 -6.04 -1.17 -4.00
N ARG A 172 -6.81 -0.48 -4.85
CA ARG A 172 -8.27 -0.55 -4.84
C ARG A 172 -8.82 -0.85 -6.22
N PHE A 173 -9.92 -1.59 -6.26
CA PHE A 173 -10.71 -1.83 -7.46
C PHE A 173 -12.19 -1.68 -7.14
N ALA A 174 -12.85 -0.75 -7.83
CA ALA A 174 -14.28 -0.54 -7.68
C ALA A 174 -15.02 -1.56 -8.56
N TYR A 175 -15.96 -2.26 -7.95
CA TYR A 175 -16.81 -3.22 -8.65
C TYR A 175 -18.29 -2.92 -8.33
N SER A 176 -19.20 -3.71 -8.89
CA SER A 176 -20.63 -3.43 -8.90
C SER A 176 -21.23 -3.10 -7.51
N ASN A 177 -22.32 -2.32 -7.53
CA ASN A 177 -23.12 -1.97 -6.35
C ASN A 177 -22.41 -1.13 -5.28
N ASN A 178 -21.64 -0.12 -5.70
CA ASN A 178 -20.90 0.78 -4.80
C ASN A 178 -19.95 0.01 -3.85
N ARG A 179 -19.28 -1.02 -4.37
CA ARG A 179 -18.33 -1.83 -3.61
C ARG A 179 -16.92 -1.63 -4.13
N LEU A 180 -15.98 -1.73 -3.21
CA LEU A 180 -14.56 -1.58 -3.48
C LEU A 180 -13.83 -2.74 -2.84
N VAL A 181 -12.99 -3.42 -3.59
CA VAL A 181 -12.04 -4.35 -3.01
C VAL A 181 -10.73 -3.61 -2.73
N VAL A 182 -10.22 -3.77 -1.52
CA VAL A 182 -8.97 -3.19 -1.04
C VAL A 182 -7.98 -4.31 -0.78
N LEU A 183 -6.80 -4.17 -1.36
CA LEU A 183 -5.68 -5.08 -1.17
C LEU A 183 -4.53 -4.31 -0.52
N ASN A 184 -4.16 -4.71 0.70
CA ASN A 184 -2.99 -4.15 1.37
C ASN A 184 -1.72 -4.54 0.59
N LEU A 185 -0.81 -3.59 0.43
CA LEU A 185 0.46 -3.80 -0.26
C LEU A 185 1.58 -3.63 0.74
N PRO A 186 1.91 -4.70 1.49
CA PRO A 186 2.93 -4.65 2.51
C PRO A 186 4.27 -4.21 1.90
N ARG A 187 5.02 -3.44 2.68
CA ARG A 187 6.34 -2.98 2.30
C ARG A 187 7.25 -4.19 2.08
N VAL A 188 8.06 -4.13 1.02
CA VAL A 188 9.27 -4.96 0.91
C VAL A 188 10.39 -4.10 1.48
N SER A 189 10.55 -4.09 2.81
CA SER A 189 11.71 -3.47 3.43
C SER A 189 12.88 -4.45 3.37
N ALA A 190 13.98 -4.06 2.72
CA ALA A 190 15.27 -4.65 3.06
C ALA A 190 15.55 -4.29 4.52
N LEU A 191 15.76 -5.27 5.38
CA LEU A 191 16.25 -5.03 6.74
C LEU A 191 17.53 -4.18 6.64
N PRO A 192 17.71 -3.16 7.49
CA PRO A 192 19.02 -2.56 7.64
C PRO A 192 19.97 -3.67 8.12
N ASP A 193 21.10 -3.84 7.43
CA ASP A 193 22.21 -4.63 7.93
C ASP A 193 22.57 -4.08 9.31
N LEU A 194 22.21 -4.82 10.35
CA LEU A 194 22.81 -4.66 11.66
C LEU A 194 24.26 -5.10 11.49
N GLY A 195 25.12 -4.12 11.23
CA GLY A 195 26.56 -4.28 11.24
C GLY A 195 26.95 -4.95 12.55
N THR A 196 27.46 -6.16 12.45
CA THR A 196 28.20 -6.81 13.52
C THR A 196 29.58 -6.18 13.54
N ASP A 197 29.86 -5.40 14.58
CA ASP A 197 31.22 -5.15 15.07
C ASP A 197 31.86 -6.47 15.54
#